data_AF-A0A2H6LQC3-F1
#
_entry.id   AF-A0A2H6LQC3-F1
#
_cell.length_a   1.000
_cell.length_b   1.000
_cell.length_c   1.000
_cell.angle_alpha   90.00
_cell.angle_beta   90.00
_cell.angle_gamma   90.00
#
_symmetry.space_group_name_H-M   'P 1'
#
loop_
_entity.id
_entity.type
_entity.pdbx_description
1 polymer ?
#
loop_
_entity_poly.entity_id
_entity_poly.type
_entity_poly.pdbx_seq_one_letter_code
_entity_poly.pdbx_strand_id
1 'polypeptide(L)'
;MSNDPGVRDTLSFMIARDTMHQNLWLAAIEDLESSGLETTPVPSSFPLELEKREFAYQFWNHSEGTESSEGRWAKGKSIDGKGEFQYVANPQPLGPEPQPPQPDPTLHGTPKTQAIQGNGASGGSVVDKTVIKS
;
A
#
# COMPACT_ATOMS: atom_id res chain seq x y z
N MET A 1 13.68 27.71 0.03
CA MET A 1 12.63 28.76 -0.06
C MET A 1 13.23 29.96 -0.78
N SER A 2 12.62 30.47 -1.86
CA SER A 2 13.16 31.56 -2.70
C SER A 2 12.86 32.95 -2.12
N ASN A 3 13.73 33.92 -2.40
CA ASN A 3 13.55 35.32 -2.06
C ASN A 3 13.17 36.19 -3.28
N ASP A 4 13.03 35.59 -4.46
CA ASP A 4 12.59 36.30 -5.66
C ASP A 4 11.13 36.78 -5.49
N PRO A 5 10.85 38.09 -5.70
CA PRO A 5 9.51 38.64 -5.53
C PRO A 5 8.45 38.03 -6.46
N GLY A 6 8.79 37.74 -7.71
CA GLY A 6 7.86 37.17 -8.68
C GLY A 6 7.49 35.71 -8.36
N VAL A 7 8.47 34.93 -7.89
CA VAL A 7 8.23 33.57 -7.37
C VAL A 7 7.30 33.62 -6.15
N ARG A 8 7.53 34.54 -5.21
CA ARG A 8 6.68 34.69 -4.02
C ARG A 8 5.25 35.11 -4.37
N ASP A 9 5.08 36.04 -5.30
CA ASP A 9 3.76 36.49 -5.77
C ASP A 9 2.96 35.34 -6.41
N THR A 10 3.62 34.60 -7.31
CA THR A 10 3.01 33.43 -7.97
C THR A 10 2.59 32.37 -6.95
N LEU A 11 3.48 32.02 -6.01
CA LEU A 11 3.17 31.03 -4.96
C LEU A 11 2.05 31.51 -4.03
N SER A 12 1.99 32.81 -3.71
CA SER A 12 0.91 33.40 -2.91
C SER A 12 -0.46 33.17 -3.57
N PHE A 13 -0.56 33.43 -4.87
CA PHE A 13 -1.78 33.14 -5.63
C PHE A 13 -2.12 31.65 -5.64
N MET A 14 -1.14 30.78 -5.92
CA MET A 14 -1.37 29.33 -5.98
C MET A 14 -1.83 28.77 -4.63
N ILE A 15 -1.24 29.22 -3.52
CA ILE A 15 -1.66 28.81 -2.16
C ILE A 15 -3.10 29.27 -1.88
N ALA A 16 -3.48 30.49 -2.29
CA ALA A 16 -4.86 30.96 -2.14
C ALA A 16 -5.85 30.10 -2.95
N ARG A 17 -5.46 29.69 -4.16
CA ARG A 17 -6.27 28.77 -4.99
C ARG A 17 -6.36 27.38 -4.38
N ASP A 18 -5.28 26.88 -3.79
CA ASP A 18 -5.26 25.60 -3.10
C ASP A 18 -6.21 25.60 -1.89
N THR A 19 -6.23 26.68 -1.10
CA THR A 19 -7.22 26.88 -0.04
C THR A 19 -8.65 26.78 -0.58
N MET A 20 -8.94 27.40 -1.73
CA MET A 20 -10.27 27.28 -2.35
C MET A 20 -10.57 25.83 -2.74
N HIS A 21 -9.64 25.13 -3.39
CA HIS A 21 -9.84 23.75 -3.80
C HIS A 21 -10.04 22.80 -2.61
N GLN A 22 -9.32 22.99 -1.51
CA GLN A 22 -9.54 22.24 -0.27
C GLN A 22 -10.97 22.41 0.25
N ASN A 23 -11.48 23.65 0.29
CA ASN A 23 -12.87 23.92 0.69
C ASN A 23 -13.89 23.32 -0.29
N LEU A 24 -13.62 23.39 -1.60
CA LEU A 24 -14.47 22.80 -2.63
C LEU A 24 -14.62 21.29 -2.41
N TRP A 25 -13.54 20.57 -2.10
CA TRP A 25 -13.62 19.12 -1.85
C TRP A 25 -14.36 18.79 -0.56
N LEU A 26 -14.16 19.57 0.51
CA LEU A 26 -14.90 19.40 1.76
C LEU A 26 -16.41 19.58 1.54
N ALA A 27 -16.81 20.65 0.83
CA ALA A 27 -18.21 20.89 0.49
C ALA A 27 -18.80 19.79 -0.40
N ALA A 28 -18.05 19.32 -1.41
CA ALA A 28 -18.50 18.26 -2.28
C ALA A 28 -18.74 16.93 -1.53
N ILE A 29 -17.90 16.61 -0.55
CA ILE A 29 -18.10 15.43 0.32
C ILE A 29 -19.35 15.62 1.17
N GLU A 30 -19.51 16.78 1.82
CA GLU A 30 -20.70 17.10 2.64
C GLU A 30 -22.00 17.06 1.82
N ASP A 31 -22.00 17.57 0.60
CA ASP A 31 -23.16 17.55 -0.30
C ASP A 31 -23.54 16.12 -0.71
N LEU A 32 -22.56 15.26 -1.01
CA LEU A 32 -22.81 13.85 -1.34
C LEU A 32 -23.40 13.09 -0.15
N GLU A 33 -22.88 13.33 1.06
CA GLU A 33 -23.37 12.69 2.29
C GLU A 33 -24.76 13.21 2.69
N SER A 34 -24.99 14.51 2.65
CA SER A 34 -26.28 15.13 3.03
C SER A 34 -27.41 14.88 2.04
N SER A 35 -27.09 14.74 0.75
CA SER A 35 -28.07 14.35 -0.29
C SER A 35 -28.41 12.86 -0.26
N GLY A 36 -27.65 12.05 0.50
CA GLY A 36 -27.81 10.60 0.56
C GLY A 36 -27.39 9.88 -0.73
N LEU A 37 -26.67 10.55 -1.62
CA LEU A 37 -26.13 9.95 -2.84
C LEU A 37 -24.99 8.98 -2.54
N GLU A 38 -24.15 9.32 -1.56
CA GLU A 38 -23.06 8.47 -1.10
C GLU A 38 -22.85 8.62 0.42
N THR A 39 -22.21 7.64 1.03
CA THR A 39 -21.70 7.74 2.40
C THR A 39 -20.46 6.86 2.55
N THR A 40 -19.52 7.23 3.40
CA THR A 40 -18.33 6.41 3.63
C THR A 40 -18.70 5.10 4.35
N PRO A 41 -18.14 3.92 3.96
CA PRO A 41 -17.20 3.71 2.86
C PRO A 41 -17.87 3.71 1.49
N VAL A 42 -17.13 4.20 0.50
CA VAL A 42 -17.57 4.28 -0.90
C VAL A 42 -16.98 3.13 -1.73
N PRO A 43 -17.72 2.59 -2.71
CA PRO A 43 -19.08 2.96 -3.06
C PRO A 43 -20.09 2.44 -2.02
N SER A 44 -21.02 3.29 -1.59
CA SER A 44 -22.02 2.93 -0.56
C SER A 44 -23.00 1.83 -1.02
N SER A 45 -23.04 1.55 -2.32
CA SER A 45 -23.81 0.48 -2.93
C SER A 45 -23.19 -0.91 -2.77
N PHE A 46 -21.93 -1.02 -2.34
CA PHE A 46 -21.30 -2.32 -2.10
C PHE A 46 -21.69 -2.89 -0.72
N PRO A 47 -22.15 -4.15 -0.62
CA PRO A 47 -22.54 -4.72 0.66
C PRO A 47 -21.34 -4.93 1.61
N LEU A 48 -21.40 -4.34 2.81
CA LEU A 48 -20.29 -4.35 3.77
C LEU A 48 -19.96 -5.76 4.30
N GLU A 49 -20.92 -6.67 4.31
CA GLU A 49 -20.72 -8.06 4.71
C GLU A 49 -19.84 -8.86 3.72
N LEU A 50 -19.68 -8.36 2.50
CA LEU A 50 -18.77 -8.94 1.51
C LEU A 50 -17.35 -8.37 1.62
N GLU A 51 -17.16 -7.28 2.37
CA GLU A 51 -15.83 -6.78 2.68
C GLU A 51 -15.10 -7.70 3.65
N LYS A 52 -13.77 -7.74 3.56
CA LYS A 52 -12.90 -8.28 4.60
C LYS A 52 -12.79 -7.30 5.76
N ARG A 53 -13.90 -7.12 6.47
CA ARG A 53 -14.10 -6.13 7.54
C ARG A 53 -13.05 -6.23 8.64
N GLU A 54 -12.50 -7.42 8.87
CA GLU A 54 -11.41 -7.63 9.81
C GLU A 54 -10.19 -6.75 9.53
N PHE A 55 -9.96 -6.32 8.28
CA PHE A 55 -8.83 -5.46 7.89
C PHE A 55 -9.21 -3.99 7.65
N ALA A 56 -10.50 -3.66 7.60
CA ALA A 56 -10.99 -2.36 7.11
C ALA A 56 -10.53 -1.14 7.93
N TYR A 57 -10.15 -1.33 9.20
CA TYR A 57 -9.69 -0.26 10.09
C TYR A 57 -8.29 -0.52 10.66
N GLN A 58 -7.51 -1.41 10.05
CA GLN A 58 -6.14 -1.65 10.46
C GLN A 58 -5.18 -0.75 9.68
N PHE A 59 -4.37 0.05 10.38
CA PHE A 59 -3.19 0.67 9.81
C PHE A 59 -1.99 -0.28 9.97
N TRP A 60 -1.42 -0.74 8.87
CA TRP A 60 -0.30 -1.67 8.86
C TRP A 60 1.02 -0.92 8.73
N ASN A 61 1.91 -1.12 9.69
CA ASN A 61 3.24 -0.55 9.64
C ASN A 61 4.18 -1.43 8.80
N HIS A 62 4.53 -0.95 7.61
CA HIS A 62 5.50 -1.60 6.73
C HIS A 62 6.89 -0.94 6.76
N SER A 63 7.14 -0.12 7.77
CA SER A 63 8.41 0.57 8.00
C SER A 63 9.08 0.05 9.28
N GLU A 64 10.39 0.25 9.42
CA GLU A 64 11.13 -0.08 10.65
C GLU A 64 10.75 0.87 11.82
N GLY A 65 10.43 2.14 11.51
CA GLY A 65 9.99 3.14 12.49
C GLY A 65 8.53 2.96 12.95
N THR A 66 8.11 3.71 13.98
CA THR A 66 6.78 3.57 14.62
C THR A 66 6.00 4.88 14.73
N GLU A 67 6.52 5.98 14.18
CA GLU A 67 5.93 7.32 14.22
C GLU A 67 4.53 7.35 13.57
N SER A 68 4.27 6.43 12.63
CA SER A 68 2.96 6.27 11.99
C SER A 68 1.83 5.93 12.96
N SER A 69 2.15 5.39 14.15
CA SER A 69 1.18 5.11 15.22
C SER A 69 0.59 6.38 15.85
N GLU A 70 1.27 7.52 15.72
CA GLU A 70 0.84 8.78 16.32
C GLU A 70 -0.29 9.45 15.52
N GLY A 71 -0.46 9.08 14.25
CA GLY A 71 -1.46 9.64 13.35
C GLY A 71 -2.90 9.36 13.80
N ARG A 72 -3.82 10.29 13.52
CA ARG A 72 -5.26 10.12 13.83
C ARG A 72 -5.89 8.92 13.12
N TRP A 73 -5.34 8.54 11.97
CA TRP A 73 -5.73 7.38 11.16
C TRP A 73 -5.35 6.03 11.78
N ALA A 74 -4.53 6.00 12.84
CA ALA A 74 -4.07 4.77 13.48
C ALA A 74 -4.70 4.51 14.86
N LYS A 75 -5.56 5.42 15.35
CA LYS A 75 -6.10 5.39 16.71
C LYS A 75 -7.52 5.93 16.84
N GLY A 76 -8.27 5.33 17.76
CA GLY A 76 -9.63 5.74 18.14
C GLY A 76 -10.68 5.43 17.07
N LYS A 77 -11.90 5.96 17.25
CA LYS A 77 -13.02 5.73 16.32
C LYS A 77 -12.65 6.11 14.88
N SER A 78 -13.04 5.29 13.92
CA SER A 78 -12.85 5.55 12.49
C SER A 78 -13.56 6.84 12.06
N ILE A 79 -13.11 7.44 10.95
CA ILE A 79 -13.69 8.70 10.45
C ILE A 79 -15.15 8.52 10.00
N ASP A 80 -15.46 7.38 9.38
CA ASP A 80 -16.83 6.98 9.00
C ASP A 80 -17.69 6.53 10.19
N GLY A 81 -17.08 6.42 11.39
CA GLY A 81 -17.72 5.98 12.61
C GLY A 81 -18.21 4.53 12.64
N LYS A 82 -17.85 3.70 11.66
CA LYS A 82 -18.27 2.30 11.51
C LYS A 82 -17.28 1.28 12.09
N GLY A 83 -16.24 1.74 12.79
CA GLY A 83 -15.27 0.90 13.50
C GLY A 83 -14.31 1.70 14.39
N GLU A 84 -13.26 1.03 14.87
CA GLU A 84 -12.15 1.65 15.58
C GLU A 84 -10.85 1.35 14.85
N PHE A 85 -10.01 2.38 14.69
CA PHE A 85 -8.69 2.21 14.11
C PHE A 85 -7.78 1.41 15.02
N GLN A 86 -7.07 0.46 14.42
CA GLN A 86 -6.06 -0.35 15.07
C GLN A 86 -4.72 -0.15 14.37
N TYR A 87 -3.67 0.06 15.16
CA TYR A 87 -2.30 0.05 14.66
C TYR A 87 -1.70 -1.36 14.73
N VAL A 88 -1.23 -1.89 13.60
CA VAL A 88 -0.54 -3.18 13.51
C VAL A 88 0.93 -2.91 13.27
N ALA A 89 1.71 -2.96 14.36
CA ALA A 89 3.13 -2.60 14.34
C ALA A 89 3.99 -3.57 13.50
N ASN A 90 3.62 -4.85 13.46
CA ASN A 90 4.36 -5.91 12.77
C ASN A 90 3.39 -6.80 11.97
N PRO A 91 2.82 -6.32 10.85
CA PRO A 91 1.87 -7.09 10.06
C PRO A 91 2.53 -8.37 9.53
N GLN A 92 1.83 -9.49 9.69
CA GLN A 92 2.32 -10.79 9.22
C GLN A 92 1.76 -11.09 7.82
N PRO A 93 2.51 -11.81 6.95
CA PRO A 93 1.97 -12.32 5.70
C PRO A 93 0.71 -13.18 5.97
N LEU A 94 -0.40 -12.86 5.29
CA LEU A 94 -1.65 -13.60 5.42
C LEU A 94 -1.75 -14.80 4.47
N GLY A 95 -0.98 -14.77 3.38
CA GLY A 95 -0.96 -15.81 2.36
C GLY A 95 0.26 -16.73 2.50
N PRO A 96 0.16 -17.98 2.01
CA PRO A 96 1.32 -18.85 1.90
C PRO A 96 2.30 -18.34 0.83
N GLU A 97 3.55 -18.77 0.91
CA GLU A 97 4.53 -18.54 -0.16
C GLU A 97 4.06 -19.23 -1.45
N PRO A 98 3.91 -18.50 -2.57
CA PRO A 98 3.36 -19.07 -3.79
C PRO A 98 4.31 -20.07 -4.43
N GLN A 99 3.76 -21.19 -4.91
CA GLN A 99 4.49 -22.18 -5.70
C GLN A 99 4.00 -22.21 -7.15
N PRO A 100 4.40 -21.24 -8.00
CA PRO A 100 4.02 -21.27 -9.41
C PRO A 100 4.58 -22.50 -10.15
N PRO A 101 3.88 -22.99 -11.20
CA PRO A 101 4.34 -24.09 -12.03
C PRO A 101 5.60 -23.72 -12.82
N GLN A 102 6.32 -24.73 -13.33
CA GLN A 102 7.44 -24.49 -14.25
C GLN A 102 6.89 -23.87 -15.55
N PRO A 103 7.58 -22.86 -16.11
CA PRO A 103 7.17 -22.25 -17.37
C PRO A 103 7.32 -23.26 -18.52
N ASP A 104 6.45 -23.12 -19.53
CA ASP A 104 6.63 -23.82 -20.80
C ASP A 104 7.99 -23.40 -21.42
N PRO A 105 8.87 -24.36 -21.77
CA PRO A 105 10.17 -24.04 -22.36
C PRO A 105 10.11 -23.17 -23.63
N THR A 106 9.02 -23.26 -24.40
CA THR A 106 8.80 -22.47 -25.62
C THR A 106 8.56 -20.99 -25.34
N LEU A 107 8.17 -20.66 -24.11
CA LEU A 107 7.95 -19.28 -23.67
C LEU A 107 9.24 -18.62 -23.15
N HIS A 108 10.37 -19.34 -23.18
CA HIS A 108 11.70 -18.84 -22.79
C HIS A 108 11.75 -18.18 -21.39
N GLY A 109 10.86 -18.61 -20.48
CA GLY A 109 10.83 -18.14 -19.09
C GLY A 109 11.95 -18.74 -18.23
N THR A 110 12.34 -18.07 -17.16
CA THR A 110 13.36 -18.59 -16.21
C THR A 110 12.75 -19.73 -15.38
N PRO A 111 13.23 -20.98 -15.51
CA PRO A 111 12.70 -22.10 -14.75
C PRO A 111 13.15 -22.02 -13.29
N LYS A 112 12.31 -22.51 -12.36
CA LYS A 112 12.64 -22.56 -10.92
C LYS A 112 13.77 -23.54 -10.60
N THR A 113 13.91 -24.57 -11.43
CA THR A 113 15.00 -25.53 -11.35
C THR A 113 15.82 -25.32 -12.61
N GLN A 114 17.15 -25.12 -12.48
CA GLN A 114 18.01 -25.15 -13.65
C GLN A 114 17.74 -26.47 -14.38
N ALA A 115 17.26 -26.39 -15.62
CA ALA A 115 17.14 -27.59 -16.42
C ALA A 115 18.57 -28.16 -16.51
N ILE A 116 18.81 -29.31 -15.89
CA ILE A 116 20.01 -30.08 -16.16
C ILE A 116 19.85 -30.50 -17.62
N GLN A 117 20.41 -29.70 -18.52
CA GLN A 117 20.52 -30.06 -19.91
C GLN A 117 21.58 -31.17 -19.97
N GLY A 118 21.09 -32.41 -19.99
CA GLY A 118 21.93 -33.58 -20.11
C GLY A 118 22.80 -33.52 -21.37
N ASN A 119 24.06 -33.87 -21.16
CA ASN A 119 25.11 -34.24 -22.11
C ASN A 119 25.81 -33.14 -22.91
N GLY A 120 26.70 -32.42 -22.22
CA GLY A 120 27.99 -32.01 -22.77
C GLY A 120 29.09 -32.39 -21.77
N ALA A 121 30.04 -33.22 -22.18
CA ALA A 121 31.13 -33.68 -21.33
C ALA A 121 31.99 -32.52 -20.77
N SER A 122 32.56 -32.76 -19.59
CA SER A 122 33.70 -32.05 -18.94
C SER A 122 33.47 -30.65 -18.33
N GLY A 123 33.74 -30.53 -17.00
CA GLY A 123 34.07 -29.24 -16.38
C GLY A 123 33.72 -29.05 -14.90
N GLY A 124 34.55 -29.57 -13.99
CA GLY A 124 35.02 -28.83 -12.79
C GLY A 124 34.09 -28.57 -11.58
N SER A 125 34.34 -29.35 -10.52
CA SER A 125 34.26 -29.07 -9.07
C SER A 125 33.31 -27.98 -8.53
N VAL A 126 32.36 -28.43 -7.70
CA VAL A 126 31.55 -27.65 -6.76
C VAL A 126 32.48 -26.91 -5.79
N VAL A 127 32.35 -25.58 -5.73
CA VAL A 127 33.01 -24.74 -4.72
C VAL A 127 32.17 -24.82 -3.44
N ASP A 128 32.83 -25.21 -2.35
CA ASP A 128 32.29 -25.36 -1.01
C ASP A 128 31.52 -24.11 -0.55
N LYS A 129 30.30 -24.29 -0.05
CA LYS A 129 29.56 -23.23 0.65
C LYS A 129 30.09 -23.16 2.09
N THR A 130 30.93 -22.18 2.37
CA THR A 130 31.30 -21.81 3.75
C THR A 130 30.04 -21.42 4.52
N VAL A 131 29.67 -22.23 5.51
CA VAL A 131 28.66 -21.91 6.51
C VAL A 131 29.27 -20.91 7.49
N ILE A 132 28.79 -19.66 7.49
CA ILE A 132 29.04 -18.73 8.59
C ILE A 132 27.92 -18.92 9.60
N LYS A 133 28.24 -19.54 10.73
CA LYS A 133 27.38 -19.53 11.93
C LYS A 133 27.55 -18.18 12.62
N SER A 134 26.42 -17.62 13.06
CA SER A 134 26.29 -16.50 13.98
C SER A 134 27.02 -16.74 15.30
#